data_AF-A0A075MUV2-F1
#
_entry.id   AF-A0A075MUV2-F1
#
_cell.length_a   1.000
_cell.length_b   1.000
_cell.length_c   1.000
_cell.angle_alpha   90.00
_cell.angle_beta   90.00
_cell.angle_gamma   90.00
#
_symmetry.space_group_name_H-M   'P 1'
#
loop_
_entity.id
_entity.type
_entity.pdbx_description
1 polymer ?
#
loop_
_entity_poly.entity_id
_entity_poly.type
_entity_poly.pdbx_seq_one_letter_code
_entity_poly.pdbx_strand_id
1 'polypeptide(L)'
;MKGGSTSRVVRATAGADKTLMKTTFLSYYISMYNTVNEKVGYPNAPVTVDEIYDFLQDLKHEAGEPIPDIAKEDISFSFYVLKMLGICKCA
;
A
#
# COMPACT_ATOMS: atom_id res chain seq x y z
N MET A 1 21.27 -25.80 -25.00
CA MET A 1 21.54 -25.60 -23.56
C MET A 1 20.51 -24.61 -22.99
N LYS A 2 19.97 -24.92 -21.82
CA LYS A 2 18.82 -24.30 -21.14
C LYS A 2 19.17 -22.90 -20.59
N GLY A 3 18.71 -21.83 -21.23
CA GLY A 3 18.87 -20.45 -20.74
C GLY A 3 17.57 -19.71 -20.36
N GLY A 4 16.40 -20.27 -20.71
CA GLY A 4 15.11 -19.56 -20.57
C GLY A 4 14.41 -19.65 -19.21
N SER A 5 14.75 -20.65 -18.39
CA SER A 5 14.02 -20.94 -17.14
C SER A 5 14.46 -20.03 -15.98
N THR A 6 15.76 -19.78 -15.84
CA THR A 6 16.32 -19.01 -14.73
C THR A 6 15.96 -17.52 -14.82
N SER A 7 15.90 -16.97 -16.04
CA SER A 7 15.57 -15.56 -16.28
C SER A 7 14.10 -15.22 -15.95
N ARG A 8 13.17 -16.17 -16.16
CA ARG A 8 11.75 -16.00 -15.79
C ARG A 8 11.55 -16.03 -14.27
N VAL A 9 12.24 -16.93 -13.57
CA VAL A 9 12.16 -17.04 -12.10
C VAL A 9 12.67 -15.77 -11.44
N VAL A 10 13.84 -15.26 -11.84
CA VAL A 10 14.41 -14.01 -11.28
C VAL A 10 13.51 -12.79 -11.53
N ARG A 11 12.86 -12.71 -12.70
CA ARG A 11 11.92 -11.62 -13.00
C ARG A 11 10.63 -11.73 -12.19
N ALA A 12 10.14 -12.95 -11.97
CA ALA A 12 8.96 -13.19 -11.13
C ALA A 12 9.22 -12.87 -9.65
N THR A 13 10.40 -13.22 -9.12
CA THR A 13 10.77 -12.92 -7.73
C THR A 13 10.97 -11.43 -7.51
N ALA A 14 11.62 -10.72 -8.44
CA ALA A 14 11.77 -9.26 -8.35
C ALA A 14 10.43 -8.51 -8.36
N GLY A 15 9.45 -9.02 -9.13
CA GLY A 15 8.07 -8.50 -9.11
C GLY A 15 7.38 -8.77 -7.78
N ALA A 16 7.52 -9.99 -7.24
CA ALA A 16 6.94 -10.37 -5.96
C ALA A 16 7.51 -9.57 -4.78
N ASP A 17 8.83 -9.35 -4.74
CA ASP A 17 9.49 -8.58 -3.69
C ASP A 17 9.04 -7.11 -3.70
N LYS A 18 8.89 -6.51 -4.89
CA LYS A 18 8.37 -5.15 -5.04
C LYS A 18 6.92 -5.05 -4.56
N THR A 19 6.07 -6.00 -4.93
CA THR A 19 4.68 -6.07 -4.47
C THR A 19 4.60 -6.23 -2.96
N LEU A 20 5.41 -7.11 -2.38
CA LEU A 20 5.47 -7.32 -0.94
C LEU A 20 5.89 -6.05 -0.21
N MET A 21 6.99 -5.41 -0.65
CA MET A 21 7.48 -4.17 -0.05
C MET A 21 6.42 -3.06 -0.07
N LYS A 22 5.78 -2.83 -1.22
CA LYS A 22 4.71 -1.83 -1.35
C LYS A 22 3.51 -2.18 -0.47
N THR A 23 3.10 -3.44 -0.44
CA THR A 23 1.96 -3.89 0.36
C THR A 23 2.23 -3.71 1.85
N THR A 24 3.43 -4.05 2.33
CA THR A 24 3.84 -3.84 3.72
C THR A 24 3.85 -2.36 4.09
N PHE A 25 4.46 -1.53 3.22
CA PHE A 25 4.49 -0.08 3.39
C PHE A 25 3.07 0.50 3.49
N LEU A 26 2.20 0.18 2.54
CA LEU A 26 0.83 0.65 2.49
C LEU A 26 0.01 0.15 3.68
N SER A 27 0.18 -1.10 4.11
CA SER A 27 -0.53 -1.63 5.28
C SER A 27 -0.21 -0.84 6.54
N TYR A 28 1.04 -0.42 6.73
CA TYR A 28 1.44 0.44 7.85
C TYR A 28 0.74 1.80 7.79
N TYR A 29 0.85 2.51 6.67
CA TYR A 29 0.31 3.87 6.54
C TYR A 29 -1.22 3.91 6.55
N ILE A 30 -1.90 2.94 5.92
CA ILE A 30 -3.36 2.81 5.98
C ILE A 30 -3.81 2.54 7.42
N SER A 31 -3.11 1.66 8.15
CA SER A 31 -3.43 1.36 9.55
C SER A 31 -3.22 2.57 10.47
N MET A 32 -2.11 3.29 10.27
CA MET A 32 -1.81 4.52 11.00
C MET A 32 -2.88 5.59 10.73
N TYR A 33 -3.24 5.80 9.47
CA TYR A 33 -4.26 6.77 9.07
C TYR A 33 -5.61 6.47 9.72
N ASN A 34 -6.06 5.21 9.66
CA ASN A 34 -7.29 4.76 10.35
C ASN A 34 -7.22 5.01 11.86
N THR A 35 -6.11 4.63 12.51
CA THR A 35 -5.91 4.82 13.95
C THR A 35 -5.98 6.30 14.35
N VAL A 36 -5.39 7.18 13.55
CA VAL A 36 -5.43 8.63 13.79
C VAL A 36 -6.86 9.15 13.62
N ASN A 37 -7.57 8.76 12.55
CA ASN A 37 -8.96 9.14 12.33
C ASN A 37 -9.87 8.75 13.50
N GLU A 38 -9.72 7.54 14.05
CA GLU A 38 -10.45 7.12 15.25
C GLU A 38 -10.15 8.02 16.46
N LYS A 39 -8.88 8.40 16.66
CA LYS A 39 -8.46 9.24 17.78
C LYS A 39 -8.90 10.71 17.65
N VAL A 40 -9.03 11.23 16.43
CA VAL A 40 -9.44 12.62 16.18
C VAL A 40 -10.96 12.79 16.03
N GLY A 41 -11.75 11.73 16.28
CA GLY A 41 -13.20 11.81 16.35
C GLY A 41 -13.95 11.41 15.08
N TYR A 42 -13.28 10.73 14.12
CA TYR A 42 -13.88 10.16 12.92
C TYR A 42 -13.90 8.61 12.98
N PRO A 43 -14.63 8.01 13.94
CA PRO A 43 -14.65 6.56 14.10
C PRO A 43 -15.32 5.89 12.90
N ASN A 44 -14.67 4.87 12.33
CA ASN A 44 -15.16 4.12 11.17
C ASN A 44 -15.40 4.96 9.90
N ALA A 45 -14.77 6.14 9.77
CA ALA A 45 -14.81 6.85 8.49
C ALA A 45 -14.22 5.96 7.39
N PRO A 46 -14.93 5.72 6.27
CA PRO A 46 -14.38 4.95 5.17
C PRO A 46 -13.16 5.69 4.62
N VAL A 47 -12.05 4.98 4.52
CA VAL A 47 -10.83 5.51 3.90
C VAL A 47 -10.77 5.05 2.46
N THR A 48 -10.58 6.02 1.56
CA THR A 48 -10.57 5.79 0.11
C THR A 48 -9.14 5.69 -0.43
N VAL A 49 -9.03 5.17 -1.66
CA VAL A 49 -7.76 5.12 -2.41
C VAL A 49 -7.19 6.52 -2.63
N ASP A 50 -8.06 7.48 -2.96
CA ASP A 50 -7.65 8.85 -3.26
C ASP A 50 -7.12 9.56 -2.00
N GLU A 51 -7.80 9.43 -0.86
CA GLU A 51 -7.33 10.02 0.40
C GLU A 51 -5.96 9.50 0.82
N ILE A 52 -5.72 8.19 0.70
CA ILE A 52 -4.40 7.60 1.00
C ILE A 52 -3.36 8.05 -0.03
N TYR A 53 -3.73 8.16 -1.30
CA TYR A 53 -2.82 8.64 -2.33
C TYR A 53 -2.38 10.08 -2.05
N ASP A 54 -3.33 10.97 -1.78
CA ASP A 54 -3.06 12.38 -1.50
C ASP A 54 -2.21 12.51 -0.22
N PHE A 55 -2.57 11.81 0.85
CA PHE A 55 -1.77 11.76 2.08
C PHE A 55 -0.32 11.32 1.84
N LEU A 56 -0.08 10.31 1.00
CA LEU A 56 1.27 9.87 0.67
C LEU A 56 2.03 10.88 -0.20
N GLN A 57 1.35 11.61 -1.07
CA GLN A 57 1.96 12.72 -1.81
C GLN A 57 2.34 13.87 -0.87
N ASP A 58 1.49 14.20 0.10
CA ASP A 58 1.76 15.23 1.10
C ASP A 58 3.00 14.86 1.93
N LEU A 59 3.10 13.61 2.40
CA LEU A 59 4.30 13.13 3.10
C LEU A 59 5.57 13.24 2.24
N LYS A 60 5.46 12.92 0.95
CA LYS A 60 6.59 12.97 0.01
C LYS A 60 7.04 14.40 -0.29
N HIS A 61 6.08 15.31 -0.49
CA HIS A 61 6.34 16.67 -0.97
C HIS A 61 6.53 17.68 0.14
N GLU A 62 5.79 17.54 1.25
CA GLU A 62 5.81 18.50 2.37
C GLU A 62 6.75 18.06 3.49
N ALA A 63 6.72 16.78 3.86
CA ALA A 63 7.58 16.24 4.94
C ALA A 63 8.94 15.73 4.44
N GLY A 64 9.11 15.56 3.12
CA GLY A 64 10.35 15.05 2.52
C GLY A 64 10.63 13.58 2.82
N GLU A 65 9.60 12.82 3.20
CA GLU A 65 9.73 11.40 3.51
C GLU A 65 10.11 10.59 2.25
N PRO A 66 10.95 9.55 2.37
CA PRO A 66 11.34 8.70 1.25
C PRO A 66 10.20 7.72 0.90
N ILE A 67 9.11 8.26 0.34
CA ILE A 67 7.95 7.49 -0.09
C ILE A 67 8.30 6.77 -1.41
N PRO A 68 8.14 5.43 -1.48
CA PRO A 68 8.35 4.69 -2.73
C PRO A 68 7.37 5.13 -3.80
N ASP A 69 7.66 4.82 -5.05
CA ASP A 69 6.73 5.06 -6.16
C ASP A 69 5.48 4.17 -6.03
N ILE A 70 4.39 4.76 -5.53
CA ILE A 70 3.11 4.12 -5.26
C ILE A 70 2.08 4.64 -6.26
N ALA A 71 1.45 3.71 -7.00
CA ALA A 71 0.30 4.00 -7.84
C ALA A 71 -1.01 3.70 -7.09
N LYS A 72 -2.13 4.24 -7.57
CA LYS A 72 -3.46 4.00 -6.97
C LYS A 72 -3.87 2.53 -7.01
N GLU A 73 -3.37 1.78 -7.99
CA GLU A 73 -3.57 0.33 -8.11
C GLU A 73 -2.88 -0.43 -6.97
N ASP A 74 -1.70 0.03 -6.52
CA ASP A 74 -1.00 -0.58 -5.38
C ASP A 74 -1.83 -0.40 -4.10
N ILE A 75 -2.40 0.79 -3.89
CA ILE A 75 -3.28 1.12 -2.75
C ILE A 75 -4.55 0.27 -2.80
N SER A 76 -5.18 0.17 -3.97
CA SER A 76 -6.37 -0.67 -4.19
C SER A 76 -6.09 -2.14 -3.88
N PHE A 77 -4.94 -2.65 -4.33
CA PHE A 77 -4.50 -4.01 -4.02
C PHE A 77 -4.29 -4.21 -2.51
N SER A 78 -3.65 -3.25 -1.83
CA SER A 78 -3.49 -3.31 -0.38
C SER A 78 -4.83 -3.29 0.36
N PHE A 79 -5.79 -2.46 -0.04
CA PHE A 79 -7.14 -2.50 0.53
C PHE A 79 -7.81 -3.86 0.31
N TYR A 80 -7.69 -4.45 -0.87
CA TYR A 80 -8.21 -5.78 -1.13
C TYR A 80 -7.57 -6.84 -0.20
N VAL A 81 -6.25 -6.83 -0.03
CA VAL A 81 -5.54 -7.73 0.89
C VAL A 81 -6.01 -7.53 2.33
N LEU A 82 -6.07 -6.29 2.80
CA LEU A 82 -6.51 -5.99 4.18
C LEU A 82 -7.97 -6.38 4.42
N LYS A 83 -8.85 -6.22 3.42
CA LYS A 83 -10.24 -6.67 3.47
C LYS A 83 -10.34 -8.19 3.53
N MET A 84 -9.57 -8.91 2.71
CA MET A 84 -9.49 -10.38 2.74
C MET A 84 -9.01 -10.92 4.08
N LEU A 85 -8.18 -10.15 4.80
CA LEU A 85 -7.71 -10.48 6.15
C LEU A 85 -8.67 -10.05 7.28
N GLY A 86 -9.78 -9.36 6.95
CA GLY A 86 -10.74 -8.84 7.93
C GLY A 86 -10.24 -7.64 8.74
N ILE A 87 -9.15 -6.99 8.31
CA ILE A 87 -8.49 -5.89 9.02
C ILE A 87 -9.10 -4.53 8.60
N CYS A 88 -9.49 -4.39 7.33
CA CYS A 88 -10.01 -3.13 6.81
C CYS A 88 -11.45 -3.28 6.29
N LYS A 89 -12.30 -2.30 6.64
CA LYS A 89 -13.64 -2.11 6.07
C LYS A 89 -13.55 -1.03 4.99
N CYS A 90 -12.88 -1.32 3.88
CA CYS A 90 -12.78 -0.41 2.74
C CYS A 90 -14.17 -0.27 2.09
N ALA A 91 -14.55 0.95 1.73
CA ALA A 91 -15.75 1.22 0.91
C ALA A 91 -15.57 0.69 -0.51
#